data_AF-A0A9X9F1N9-F1
#
_entry.id   AF-A0A9X9F1N9-F1
#
_cell.length_a   1.000
_cell.length_b   1.000
_cell.length_c   1.000
_cell.angle_alpha   90.00
_cell.angle_beta   90.00
_cell.angle_gamma   90.00
#
_symmetry.space_group_name_H-M   'P 1'
#
loop_
_entity.id
_entity.type
_entity.pdbx_description
1 polymer ?
#
loop_
_entity_poly.entity_id
_entity_poly.type
_entity_poly.pdbx_seq_one_letter_code
_entity_poly.pdbx_strand_id
1 'polypeptide(L)'
;VFFMIGFSVIFYALGLSVSWIGITFSSNQKLIQQIGGIFIVLMGLFMTGLFQPKWLMAEKKVQYRSKSTGYIRSILVGMTYAAGW
;
A
#
# COMPACT_ATOMS: atom_id res chain seq x y z
N VAL A 1 22.06 4.24 8.85
CA VAL A 1 22.00 2.77 9.13
C VAL A 1 20.60 2.32 9.52
N PHE A 2 20.01 2.77 10.63
CA PHE A 2 18.67 2.33 11.08
C PHE A 2 17.54 2.53 10.05
N PHE A 3 17.52 3.65 9.31
CA PHE A 3 16.60 3.86 8.20
C PHE A 3 16.74 2.78 7.10
N MET A 4 17.97 2.49 6.68
CA MET A 4 18.25 1.47 5.66
C MET A 4 17.84 0.07 6.12
N ILE A 5 18.02 -0.25 7.41
CA ILE A 5 17.54 -1.51 7.97
C ILE A 5 16.02 -1.60 7.84
N GLY A 6 15.28 -0.57 8.27
CA GLY A 6 13.82 -0.54 8.16
C GLY A 6 13.33 -0.63 6.71
N PHE A 7 13.99 0.08 5.79
CA PHE A 7 13.69 0.05 4.36
C PHE A 7 13.93 -1.34 3.76
N SER A 8 15.11 -1.92 3.98
CA SER A 8 15.48 -3.24 3.45
C SER A 8 14.57 -4.35 3.95
N VAL A 9 14.13 -4.31 5.21
CA VAL A 9 13.20 -5.30 5.77
C VAL A 9 11.91 -5.39 4.96
N ILE A 10 11.33 -4.26 4.56
CA ILE A 10 10.11 -4.26 3.75
C ILE A 10 10.37 -4.80 2.35
N PHE A 11 11.47 -4.40 1.71
CA PHE A 11 11.82 -4.91 0.38
C PHE A 11 12.05 -6.42 0.37
N TYR A 12 12.75 -6.96 1.37
CA TYR A 12 12.91 -8.41 1.51
C TYR A 12 11.58 -9.10 1.78
N ALA A 13 10.75 -8.57 2.69
CA ALA A 13 9.45 -9.16 2.99
C ALA A 13 8.54 -9.20 1.76
N LEU A 14 8.49 -8.12 0.98
CA LEU A 14 7.74 -8.05 -0.27
C LEU A 14 8.30 -9.02 -1.30
N GLY A 15 9.62 -9.05 -1.50
CA GLY A 15 10.30 -9.94 -2.44
C GLY A 15 10.05 -11.42 -2.15
N LEU A 16 10.13 -11.84 -0.88
CA LEU A 16 9.83 -13.21 -0.47
C LEU A 16 8.34 -13.56 -0.65
N SER A 17 7.46 -12.59 -0.41
CA SER A 17 6.02 -12.77 -0.58
C SER A 17 5.62 -12.91 -2.05
N VAL A 18 6.36 -12.30 -2.99
CA VAL A 18 6.09 -12.39 -4.44
C VAL A 18 6.06 -13.84 -4.92
N SER A 19 6.98 -14.69 -4.44
CA SER A 19 7.04 -16.10 -4.86
C SER A 19 5.76 -16.87 -4.50
N TRP A 20 5.26 -16.70 -3.27
CA TRP A 20 4.04 -17.36 -2.79
C TRP A 20 2.79 -16.77 -3.43
N ILE A 21 2.73 -15.44 -3.56
CA ILE A 21 1.63 -14.73 -4.20
C ILE A 21 1.54 -15.13 -5.68
N GLY A 22 2.66 -15.22 -6.39
CA GLY A 22 2.71 -15.53 -7.83
C GLY A 22 2.09 -16.88 -8.18
N ILE A 23 2.33 -17.92 -7.38
CA ILE A 23 1.73 -19.26 -7.57
C ILE A 23 0.21 -19.18 -7.42
N THR A 24 -0.27 -18.52 -6.36
CA THR A 24 -1.70 -18.33 -6.09
C THR A 24 -2.36 -17.48 -7.17
N PHE A 25 -1.64 -16.48 -7.68
CA PHE A 25 -2.08 -15.57 -8.74
C PHE A 25 -2.25 -16.30 -10.07
N SER A 26 -1.30 -17.17 -10.44
CA SER A 26 -1.37 -17.98 -11.66
C SER A 26 -2.60 -18.90 -11.65
N SER A 27 -2.87 -19.56 -10.52
CA SER A 27 -4.05 -20.43 -10.40
C SER A 27 -5.39 -19.68 -10.47
N ASN A 28 -5.43 -18.40 -10.12
CA ASN A 28 -6.66 -17.58 -10.07
C ASN A 28 -6.64 -16.42 -11.07
N GLN A 29 -5.77 -16.46 -12.07
CA GLN A 29 -5.48 -15.33 -12.95
C GLN A 29 -6.75 -14.75 -13.58
N LYS A 30 -7.66 -15.61 -14.03
CA LYS A 30 -8.93 -15.20 -14.65
C LYS A 30 -9.82 -14.41 -13.67
N LEU A 31 -9.97 -14.90 -12.44
CA LEU A 31 -10.77 -14.22 -11.42
C LEU A 31 -10.14 -12.88 -11.05
N ILE A 32 -8.83 -12.84 -10.87
CA ILE A 32 -8.12 -11.61 -10.52
C ILE A 32 -8.22 -10.58 -11.65
N GLN A 33 -8.11 -11.01 -12.91
CA GLN A 33 -8.28 -10.14 -14.07
C GLN A 33 -9.70 -9.55 -14.14
N GLN A 34 -10.73 -10.36 -13.88
CA GLN A 34 -12.11 -9.88 -13.85
C GLN A 34 -12.33 -8.85 -12.73
N ILE A 35 -11.84 -9.13 -11.52
CA ILE A 35 -11.93 -8.20 -10.38
C ILE A 35 -11.18 -6.90 -10.68
N GLY A 36 -9.97 -6.99 -11.25
CA GLY A 36 -9.18 -5.83 -11.65
C GLY A 36 -9.87 -4.98 -12.71
N GLY A 37 -10.50 -5.61 -13.71
CA GLY A 37 -11.28 -4.90 -14.73
C GLY A 37 -12.47 -4.15 -14.15
N ILE A 38 -13.25 -4.82 -13.28
CA ILE A 38 -14.37 -4.17 -12.55
C ILE A 38 -13.85 -2.99 -11.73
N PHE A 39 -12.74 -3.16 -11.03
CA PHE A 39 -12.14 -2.11 -10.22
C PHE A 39 -11.70 -0.90 -11.07
N ILE A 40 -11.06 -1.12 -12.22
CA ILE A 40 -10.64 -0.04 -13.13
C ILE A 40 -11.85 0.75 -13.64
N VAL A 41 -12.93 0.07 -14.04
CA VAL A 41 -14.16 0.73 -14.49
C VAL A 41 -14.76 1.57 -13.36
N LEU A 42 -14.84 1.02 -12.14
CA LEU A 42 -15.33 1.75 -10.97
C LEU A 42 -14.46 2.98 -10.65
N MET A 43 -13.13 2.87 -10.75
CA MET A 43 -12.22 4.00 -10.58
C MET A 43 -12.42 5.06 -11.67
N GLY A 44 -12.59 4.66 -12.92
CA GLY A 44 -12.92 5.58 -14.01
C GLY A 44 -14.23 6.34 -13.75
N LEU A 45 -15.28 5.64 -13.32
CA LEU A 45 -16.55 6.26 -12.93
C LEU A 45 -16.39 7.22 -11.74
N PHE A 46 -15.60 6.84 -10.73
CA PHE A 46 -15.29 7.73 -9.61
C PHE A 46 -14.59 9.02 -10.08
N MET A 47 -13.62 8.92 -11.00
CA MET A 47 -12.91 10.08 -11.57
C MET A 47 -13.81 11.01 -12.39
N THR A 48 -14.83 10.47 -13.09
CA THR A 48 -15.83 11.30 -13.81
C THR A 48 -16.75 12.09 -12.88
N GLY A 49 -16.76 11.80 -11.57
CA GLY A 49 -17.61 12.48 -10.59
C GLY A 49 -19.07 12.03 -10.58
N LEU A 50 -19.47 11.09 -11.44
CA LEU A 50 -20.81 10.50 -11.47
C LEU A 50 -21.15 9.72 -10.18
N PHE A 51 -20.13 9.16 -9.54
CA PHE A 51 -20.26 8.38 -8.31
C PHE A 51 -19.19 8.81 -7.31
N GLN A 52 -19.56 9.61 -6.31
CA GLN A 52 -18.65 10.11 -5.27
C GLN A 52 -19.16 9.73 -3.88
N PRO A 53 -18.90 8.50 -3.42
CA PRO A 53 -19.43 8.06 -2.15
C PRO A 53 -18.67 8.76 -1.00
N LYS A 54 -19.41 9.34 -0.05
CA LYS A 54 -18.89 10.26 0.99
C LYS A 54 -17.78 9.69 1.87
N TRP A 55 -17.75 8.37 2.07
CA TRP A 55 -16.70 7.66 2.81
C TRP A 55 -15.36 7.63 2.06
N LEU A 56 -15.37 7.58 0.72
CA LEU A 56 -14.17 7.63 -0.11
C LEU A 56 -13.59 9.05 -0.18
N MET A 57 -14.43 10.06 0.03
CA MET A 57 -14.04 11.47 0.14
C MET A 57 -13.68 11.88 1.58
N ALA A 58 -13.78 10.99 2.56
CA ALA A 58 -13.52 11.32 3.94
C ALA A 58 -12.01 11.42 4.20
N GLU A 59 -11.53 12.63 4.50
CA GLU A 59 -10.12 12.85 4.84
C GLU A 59 -9.91 12.65 6.35
N LYS A 60 -9.28 11.52 6.73
CA LYS A 60 -8.92 11.25 8.14
C LYS A 60 -7.51 11.76 8.43
N LYS A 61 -7.36 13.06 8.75
CA LYS A 61 -6.08 13.61 9.22
C LYS A 61 -5.81 13.22 10.68
N VAL A 62 -4.97 12.21 10.88
CA VAL A 62 -4.42 11.91 12.21
C VAL A 62 -3.24 12.85 12.47
N GLN A 63 -3.47 13.92 13.23
CA GLN A 63 -2.40 14.84 13.62
C GLN A 63 -1.61 14.29 14.82
N TYR A 64 -0.61 13.46 14.56
CA TYR A 64 0.31 12.96 15.59
C TYR A 64 1.48 13.93 15.79
N ARG A 65 1.45 14.76 16.83
CA ARG A 65 2.61 15.57 17.27
C ARG A 65 3.42 14.78 18.30
N SER A 66 4.39 13.98 17.84
CA SER A 66 5.40 13.38 18.73
C SER A 66 6.76 14.05 18.56
N LYS A 67 7.25 14.63 19.67
CA LYS A 67 8.48 15.43 19.77
C LYS A 67 9.75 14.61 20.04
N SER A 68 9.71 13.28 19.96
CA SER A 68 10.90 12.45 20.23
C SER A 68 11.61 12.03 18.94
N THR A 69 12.89 12.39 18.84
CA THR A 69 13.83 11.96 17.80
C THR A 69 14.65 10.79 18.35
N GLY A 70 14.53 9.60 17.75
CA GLY A 70 15.26 8.41 18.20
C GLY A 70 15.38 7.35 17.10
N TYR A 71 16.30 6.40 17.27
CA TYR A 71 16.64 5.38 16.27
C TYR A 71 15.43 4.55 15.79
N ILE A 72 14.48 4.25 16.68
CA ILE A 72 13.22 3.55 16.37
C ILE A 72 12.40 4.32 15.34
N ARG A 73 12.36 5.65 15.43
CA ARG A 73 11.65 6.50 14.46
C ARG A 73 12.30 6.44 13.09
N SER A 74 13.63 6.40 13.01
CA SER A 74 14.33 6.25 11.73
C SER A 74 14.01 4.92 11.04
N ILE A 75 13.84 3.83 11.81
CA ILE A 75 13.39 2.53 11.28
C ILE A 75 11.95 2.62 10.76
N LEU A 76 11.03 3.17 11.57
CA LEU A 76 9.61 3.32 11.18
C LEU A 76 9.42 4.23 9.97
N VAL A 77 10.20 5.32 9.88
CA VAL A 77 10.20 6.20 8.71
C VAL A 77 10.73 5.45 7.48
N GLY A 78 11.79 4.66 7.62
CA GLY A 78 12.29 3.80 6.54
C GLY A 78 11.26 2.79 6.05
N MET A 79 10.52 2.17 6.97
CA MET A 79 9.42 1.27 6.67
C MET A 79 8.27 1.98 5.95
N THR A 80 7.73 3.07 6.52
CA THR A 80 6.62 3.81 5.89
C THR A 80 6.98 4.34 4.51
N TYR A 81 8.22 4.78 4.32
CA TYR A 81 8.72 5.21 3.01
C TYR A 81 8.81 4.05 2.01
N ALA A 82 9.37 2.90 2.42
CA ALA A 82 9.43 1.70 1.56
C ALA A 82 8.05 1.16 1.18
N ALA A 83 7.08 1.22 2.10
CA ALA A 83 5.71 0.75 1.84
C ALA A 83 4.91 1.71 0.93
N GLY A 84 5.31 2.98 0.84
CA GLY A 84 4.65 3.99 0.01
C GLY A 84 5.23 4.17 -1.39
N TRP A 85 6.35 3.51 -1.70
CA TRP A 85 6.99 3.52 -3.03
C TRP A 85 6.37 2.47 -3.95
#